data_AF-A0A1F1C8M9-F1
#
_entry.id   AF-A0A1F1C8M9-F1
#
_cell.length_a   1.000
_cell.length_b   1.000
_cell.length_c   1.000
_cell.angle_alpha   90.00
_cell.angle_beta   90.00
_cell.angle_gamma   90.00
#
_symmetry.space_group_name_H-M   'P 1'
#
loop_
_entity.id
_entity.type
_entity.pdbx_description
1 polymer ?
#
loop_
_entity_poly.entity_id
_entity_poly.type
_entity_poly.pdbx_seq_one_letter_code
_entity_poly.pdbx_strand_id
1 'polypeptide(L)'
;MNIEELDYQESAAQNHIVLFQPQIPQNTGNIARTCAATNSPLHIIRPMAFPIDDRKMKRAGLDYWDKLDVRFYDSLEEFMEAARDGQVHLVSKFANQTYSDVSYQDGKSHYFLFGREDKGLPEDFMRQHEEKAIRIPMNDEHVRSLNVSNTVCMIVYEALRQQGFKGLELSHRYENDKLK
;
A
#
# COMPACT_ATOMS: atom_id res chain seq x y z
N MET A 1 16.76 10.70 -10.75
CA MET A 1 16.96 9.24 -10.60
C MET A 1 15.80 8.55 -11.29
N ASN A 2 16.06 7.57 -12.18
CA ASN A 2 14.98 6.78 -12.76
C ASN A 2 14.53 5.79 -11.68
N ILE A 3 13.36 6.01 -11.09
CA ILE A 3 12.85 5.18 -9.99
C ILE A 3 12.57 3.74 -10.46
N GLU A 4 12.38 3.54 -11.77
CA GLU A 4 12.23 2.22 -12.38
C GLU A 4 13.56 1.44 -12.47
N GLU A 5 14.69 2.11 -12.25
CA GLU A 5 16.04 1.52 -12.21
C GLU A 5 16.58 1.43 -10.78
N LEU A 6 15.76 1.70 -9.76
CA LEU A 6 16.19 1.50 -8.36
C LEU A 6 16.46 0.02 -8.12
N ASP A 7 17.65 -0.27 -7.58
CA ASP A 7 18.01 -1.62 -7.18
C ASP A 7 17.04 -2.12 -6.12
N TYR A 8 16.51 -3.32 -6.38
CA TYR A 8 15.67 -4.06 -5.47
C TYR A 8 16.40 -4.29 -4.14
N GLN A 9 15.80 -3.84 -3.03
CA GLN A 9 16.25 -4.22 -1.70
C GLN A 9 15.39 -5.38 -1.20
N GLU A 10 16.02 -6.54 -0.99
CA GLU A 10 15.33 -7.69 -0.42
C GLU A 10 14.84 -7.36 0.99
N SER A 11 13.52 -7.18 1.12
CA SER A 11 12.86 -6.80 2.37
C SER A 11 12.26 -8.02 3.05
N ALA A 12 12.63 -8.24 4.31
CA ALA A 12 12.00 -9.23 5.19
C ALA A 12 10.62 -8.77 5.73
N ALA A 13 10.04 -7.71 5.16
CA ALA A 13 8.76 -7.17 5.58
C ALA A 13 7.61 -8.13 5.25
N GLN A 14 6.63 -8.18 6.16
CA GLN A 14 5.43 -8.99 6.00
C GLN A 14 4.31 -8.22 5.30
N ASN A 15 4.31 -6.89 5.31
CA ASN A 15 3.20 -6.09 4.80
C ASN A 15 3.62 -5.34 3.54
N HIS A 16 2.98 -5.65 2.42
CA HIS A 16 3.27 -5.10 1.10
C HIS A 16 2.08 -4.26 0.61
N ILE A 17 2.36 -3.07 0.08
CA ILE A 17 1.35 -2.18 -0.50
C ILE A 17 1.39 -2.29 -2.00
N VAL A 18 0.26 -2.54 -2.65
CA VAL A 18 0.19 -2.75 -4.10
C VAL A 18 -0.80 -1.77 -4.71
N LEU A 19 -0.33 -0.93 -5.63
CA LEU A 19 -1.14 0.09 -6.30
C LEU A 19 -1.39 -0.31 -7.75
N PHE A 20 -2.66 -0.53 -8.10
CA PHE A 20 -3.06 -0.77 -9.48
C PHE A 20 -3.30 0.55 -10.21
N GLN A 21 -2.43 0.85 -11.19
CA GLN A 21 -2.55 1.98 -12.11
C GLN A 21 -2.81 3.33 -11.42
N PRO A 22 -2.02 3.74 -10.41
CA PRO A 22 -2.31 4.93 -9.63
C PRO A 22 -2.35 6.18 -10.52
N GLN A 23 -3.30 7.06 -10.24
CA GLN A 23 -3.56 8.21 -11.11
C GLN A 23 -3.19 9.56 -10.49
N ILE A 24 -3.16 9.65 -9.16
CA ILE A 24 -2.92 10.92 -8.47
C ILE A 24 -1.52 10.89 -7.83
N PRO A 25 -0.57 11.73 -8.31
CA PRO A 25 0.80 11.75 -7.80
C PRO A 25 0.88 12.00 -6.29
N GLN A 26 0.01 12.88 -5.77
CA GLN A 26 -0.02 13.26 -4.36
C GLN A 26 -0.38 12.07 -3.46
N ASN A 27 -1.33 11.22 -3.88
CA ASN A 27 -1.67 10.02 -3.14
C ASN A 27 -0.49 9.04 -3.10
N THR A 28 0.16 8.83 -4.25
CA THR A 28 1.33 7.95 -4.35
C THR A 28 2.49 8.46 -3.48
N GLY A 29 2.68 9.79 -3.38
CA GLY A 29 3.67 10.37 -2.46
C GLY A 29 3.36 10.19 -0.98
N ASN A 30 2.10 10.37 -0.59
CA ASN A 30 1.69 10.07 0.78
C ASN A 30 1.84 8.58 1.10
N ILE A 31 1.49 7.70 0.16
CA ILE A 31 1.64 6.25 0.30
C ILE A 31 3.11 5.86 0.41
N ALA A 32 3.98 6.41 -0.43
CA ALA A 32 5.42 6.20 -0.37
C ALA A 32 5.99 6.58 1.02
N ARG A 33 5.55 7.71 1.57
CA ARG A 33 5.92 8.11 2.94
C ARG A 33 5.43 7.11 3.99
N THR A 34 4.18 6.64 3.88
CA THR A 34 3.64 5.60 4.76
C THR A 34 4.45 4.31 4.66
N CYS A 35 4.77 3.86 3.45
CA CYS A 35 5.59 2.67 3.19
C CYS A 35 6.96 2.79 3.86
N ALA A 36 7.63 3.95 3.71
CA ALA A 36 8.93 4.19 4.31
C ALA A 36 8.87 4.23 5.85
N ALA A 37 7.79 4.78 6.42
CA ALA A 37 7.58 4.82 7.87
C ALA A 37 7.21 3.46 8.48
N THR A 38 6.78 2.50 7.65
CA THR A 38 6.28 1.19 8.09
C THR A 38 7.16 0.03 7.62
N ASN A 39 8.28 0.33 6.96
CA ASN A 39 9.13 -0.65 6.27
C ASN A 39 8.35 -1.54 5.29
N SER A 40 7.27 -1.02 4.70
CA SER A 40 6.41 -1.79 3.78
C SER A 40 6.88 -1.62 2.34
N PRO A 41 7.15 -2.70 1.58
CA PRO A 41 7.46 -2.60 0.16
C PRO A 41 6.28 -2.03 -0.64
N LEU A 42 6.60 -1.23 -1.66
CA LEU A 42 5.63 -0.61 -2.55
C LEU A 42 5.68 -1.24 -3.94
N HIS A 43 4.60 -1.90 -4.31
CA HIS A 43 4.40 -2.53 -5.60
C HIS A 43 3.49 -1.64 -6.46
N ILE A 44 3.86 -1.42 -7.71
CA ILE A 44 3.10 -0.57 -8.65
C ILE A 44 2.83 -1.34 -9.93
N ILE A 45 1.56 -1.49 -10.26
CA ILE A 45 1.11 -2.12 -11.50
C ILE A 45 0.81 -1.02 -12.51
N ARG A 46 1.49 -1.05 -13.65
CA ARG A 46 1.43 -0.04 -14.72
C ARG A 46 0.13 -0.08 -15.53
N PRO A 47 -0.17 1.01 -16.29
CA PRO A 47 0.54 2.29 -16.32
C PRO A 47 0.12 3.22 -15.17
N MET A 48 1.07 4.02 -14.70
CA MET A 48 0.78 5.19 -13.88
C MET A 48 0.29 6.33 -14.78
N ALA A 49 -0.66 7.15 -14.30
CA ALA A 49 -1.16 8.29 -15.08
C ALA A 49 -0.23 9.53 -15.05
N PHE A 50 0.93 9.42 -14.41
CA PHE A 50 1.88 10.50 -14.25
C PHE A 50 3.32 9.99 -14.37
N PRO A 51 4.25 10.81 -14.90
CA PRO A 51 5.65 10.47 -14.87
C PRO A 51 6.19 10.55 -13.45
N ILE A 52 7.02 9.58 -13.08
CA ILE A 52 7.88 9.69 -11.91
C ILE A 52 9.05 10.62 -12.28
N ASP A 53 8.82 11.93 -12.20
CA ASP A 53 9.89 12.94 -12.34
C ASP A 53 10.33 13.39 -10.94
N ASP A 54 11.59 13.09 -10.61
CA ASP A 54 12.33 13.49 -9.41
C ASP A 54 12.04 14.94 -8.96
N ARG A 55 11.90 15.91 -9.88
CA ARG A 55 11.58 17.31 -9.53
C ARG A 55 10.15 17.53 -9.05
N LYS A 56 9.16 16.92 -9.72
CA LYS A 56 7.75 17.01 -9.29
C LYS A 56 7.51 16.16 -8.05
N MET A 57 8.27 15.08 -7.93
CA MET A 57 8.25 14.18 -6.79
C MET A 57 8.82 14.84 -5.53
N LYS A 58 10.00 15.46 -5.58
CA LYS A 58 10.53 16.23 -4.44
C LYS A 58 9.58 17.34 -3.97
N ARG A 59 8.93 18.04 -4.91
CA ARG A 59 7.91 19.06 -4.56
C ARG A 59 6.64 18.51 -3.94
N ALA A 60 6.29 17.26 -4.23
CA ALA A 60 5.17 16.56 -3.61
C ALA A 60 5.59 15.78 -2.33
N GLY A 61 6.79 16.06 -1.80
CA GLY A 61 7.28 15.47 -0.54
C GLY A 61 7.80 14.05 -0.68
N LEU A 62 8.17 13.62 -1.90
CA LEU A 62 8.65 12.27 -2.21
C LEU A 62 10.18 12.13 -2.06
N ASP A 63 10.73 12.51 -0.90
CA ASP A 63 12.16 12.37 -0.56
C ASP A 63 12.52 10.96 -0.02
N TYR A 64 11.67 9.96 -0.24
CA TYR A 64 11.75 8.65 0.43
C TYR A 64 11.98 7.46 -0.51
N TRP A 65 11.96 7.65 -1.83
CA TRP A 65 12.08 6.53 -2.79
C TRP A 65 13.39 5.78 -2.69
N ASP A 66 14.47 6.47 -2.33
CA ASP A 66 15.78 5.88 -2.04
C ASP A 66 15.77 4.94 -0.83
N LYS A 67 14.72 5.00 0.00
CA LYS A 67 14.52 4.18 1.20
C LYS A 67 13.44 3.12 1.02
N LEU A 68 12.82 3.04 -0.15
CA LEU A 68 11.72 2.12 -0.43
C LEU A 68 12.20 0.95 -1.27
N ASP A 69 11.81 -0.27 -0.88
CA ASP A 69 11.73 -1.40 -1.81
C ASP A 69 10.53 -1.15 -2.73
N VAL A 70 10.81 -0.82 -4.00
CA VAL A 70 9.78 -0.54 -5.00
C VAL A 70 9.87 -1.53 -6.14
N ARG A 71 8.73 -2.11 -6.50
CA ARG A 71 8.62 -3.08 -7.59
C ARG A 71 7.56 -2.66 -8.59
N PHE A 72 7.87 -2.84 -9.87
CA PHE A 72 6.95 -2.54 -10.95
C PHE A 72 6.49 -3.83 -11.63
N TYR A 73 5.24 -3.83 -12.07
CA TYR A 73 4.60 -4.90 -12.82
C TYR A 73 3.85 -4.29 -13.99
N ASP A 74 3.78 -4.98 -15.12
CA ASP A 74 3.06 -4.54 -16.30
C ASP A 74 1.60 -5.02 -16.31
N SER A 75 1.25 -5.98 -15.45
CA SER A 75 -0.12 -6.49 -15.34
C SER A 75 -0.48 -7.01 -13.95
N LEU A 76 -1.79 -7.16 -13.70
CA LEU A 76 -2.30 -7.85 -12.51
C LEU A 76 -1.85 -9.31 -12.46
N GLU A 77 -1.79 -9.99 -13.61
CA GLU A 77 -1.39 -11.40 -13.70
C GLU A 77 0.07 -11.60 -13.28
N GLU A 78 0.98 -10.75 -13.77
CA GLU A 78 2.39 -10.76 -13.38
C GLU A 78 2.55 -10.51 -11.87
N PHE A 79 1.81 -9.55 -11.32
CA PHE A 79 1.81 -9.31 -9.88
C PHE A 79 1.29 -10.53 -9.09
N MET A 80 0.19 -11.14 -9.54
CA MET A 80 -0.40 -12.31 -8.86
C MET A 80 0.55 -13.50 -8.86
N GLU A 81 1.29 -13.71 -9.94
CA GLU A 81 2.33 -14.75 -10.01
C GLU A 81 3.48 -14.47 -9.04
N ALA A 82 3.95 -13.21 -8.96
CA ALA A 82 4.98 -12.81 -8.02
C ALA A 82 4.54 -12.91 -6.55
N ALA A 83 3.23 -12.74 -6.28
CA ALA A 83 2.63 -12.80 -4.95
C ALA A 83 2.07 -14.19 -4.58
N ARG A 84 2.28 -15.23 -5.40
CA ARG A 84 1.62 -16.55 -5.28
C ARG A 84 1.82 -17.25 -3.91
N ASP A 85 2.97 -16.99 -3.27
CA ASP A 85 3.32 -17.61 -1.98
C ASP A 85 2.84 -16.78 -0.77
N GLY A 86 2.24 -15.62 -1.01
CA GLY A 86 1.67 -14.73 0.01
C GLY A 86 0.15 -14.76 0.10
N GLN A 87 -0.39 -13.88 0.94
CA GLN A 87 -1.82 -13.63 1.08
C GLN A 87 -2.17 -12.31 0.41
N VAL A 88 -2.93 -12.35 -0.68
CA VAL A 88 -3.38 -11.15 -1.39
C VAL A 88 -4.74 -10.72 -0.85
N HIS A 89 -4.86 -9.45 -0.49
CA HIS A 89 -6.08 -8.82 0.02
C HIS A 89 -6.53 -7.72 -0.95
N LEU A 90 -7.71 -7.86 -1.55
CA LEU A 90 -8.28 -6.89 -2.49
C LEU A 90 -9.04 -5.83 -1.69
N VAL A 91 -8.50 -4.62 -1.60
CA VAL A 91 -9.13 -3.55 -0.81
C VAL A 91 -10.22 -2.87 -1.63
N SER A 92 -11.48 -3.15 -1.28
CA SER A 92 -12.64 -2.65 -2.02
C SER A 92 -13.82 -2.39 -1.09
N LYS A 93 -14.55 -1.31 -1.36
CA LYS A 93 -15.80 -1.00 -0.63
C LYS A 93 -16.92 -2.01 -0.86
N PHE A 94 -16.82 -2.82 -1.92
CA PHE A 94 -17.81 -3.83 -2.28
C PHE A 94 -17.62 -5.16 -1.55
N ALA A 95 -16.51 -5.33 -0.81
CA ALA A 95 -16.25 -6.56 -0.08
C ALA A 95 -17.19 -6.73 1.11
N ASN A 96 -17.36 -7.97 1.58
CA ASN A 96 -18.17 -8.26 2.77
C ASN A 96 -17.33 -8.45 4.04
N GLN A 97 -16.03 -8.73 3.91
CA GLN A 97 -15.13 -8.93 5.04
C GLN A 97 -14.56 -7.59 5.53
N THR A 98 -14.72 -7.28 6.82
CA THR A 98 -14.09 -6.11 7.44
C THR A 98 -12.58 -6.33 7.55
N TYR A 99 -11.77 -5.34 7.13
CA TYR A 99 -10.31 -5.41 7.14
C TYR A 99 -9.70 -5.73 8.52
N SER A 100 -10.35 -5.31 9.62
CA SER A 100 -9.88 -5.55 10.99
C SER A 100 -10.22 -6.93 11.53
N ASP A 101 -11.11 -7.67 10.87
CA ASP A 101 -11.51 -9.03 11.29
C ASP A 101 -10.58 -10.11 10.71
N VAL A 102 -9.70 -9.72 9.79
CA VAL A 102 -8.67 -10.60 9.22
C VAL A 102 -7.50 -10.73 10.20
N SER A 103 -6.96 -11.95 10.33
CA SER A 103 -5.74 -12.21 11.09
C SER A 103 -4.51 -12.03 10.19
N TYR A 104 -3.66 -11.07 10.54
CA TYR A 104 -2.39 -10.78 9.85
C TYR A 104 -1.16 -11.34 10.59
N GLN A 105 -1.37 -12.26 11.54
CA GLN A 105 -0.34 -12.82 12.42
C GLN A 105 0.06 -14.26 12.06
N ASP A 106 -0.05 -14.63 10.78
CA ASP A 106 0.26 -15.99 10.31
C ASP A 106 1.72 -16.17 9.85
N GLY A 107 2.52 -15.10 9.90
CA GLY A 107 3.92 -15.09 9.53
C GLY A 107 4.18 -15.01 8.02
N LYS A 108 3.13 -14.94 7.19
CA LYS A 108 3.24 -14.84 5.73
C LYS A 108 3.39 -13.38 5.28
N SER A 109 3.77 -13.20 4.02
CA SER A 109 3.64 -11.91 3.34
C SER A 109 2.17 -11.64 3.02
N HIS A 110 1.68 -10.47 3.44
CA HIS A 110 0.37 -9.93 3.13
C HIS A 110 0.51 -8.80 2.11
N TYR A 111 -0.19 -8.94 0.98
CA TYR A 111 -0.21 -7.97 -0.11
C TYR A 111 -1.56 -7.27 -0.14
N PHE A 112 -1.57 -5.98 0.19
CA PHE A 112 -2.78 -5.17 0.17
C PHE A 112 -2.89 -4.47 -1.19
N LEU A 113 -3.82 -4.94 -2.02
CA LEU A 113 -4.03 -4.46 -3.38
C LEU A 113 -5.11 -3.39 -3.43
N PHE A 114 -4.71 -2.18 -3.81
CA PHE A 114 -5.55 -1.00 -3.96
C PHE A 114 -5.77 -0.70 -5.44
N GLY A 115 -7.03 -0.48 -5.79
CA GLY A 115 -7.42 -0.06 -7.13
C GLY A 115 -7.13 1.42 -7.42
N ARG A 116 -7.46 1.82 -8.63
CA ARG A 116 -7.42 3.22 -9.08
C ARG A 116 -8.35 4.08 -8.24
N GLU A 117 -8.04 5.36 -8.08
CA GLU A 117 -8.88 6.29 -7.31
C GLU A 117 -10.26 6.51 -7.93
N ASP A 118 -10.38 6.43 -9.26
CA ASP A 118 -11.61 6.69 -10.00
C ASP A 118 -12.53 5.47 -10.13
N LYS A 119 -11.93 4.30 -10.40
CA LYS A 119 -12.63 3.09 -10.84
C LYS A 119 -12.37 1.87 -9.95
N GLY A 120 -11.40 1.93 -9.05
CA GLY A 120 -10.97 0.77 -8.29
C GLY A 120 -10.24 -0.26 -9.17
N LEU A 121 -10.39 -1.53 -8.82
CA LEU A 121 -9.86 -2.67 -9.58
C LEU A 121 -10.84 -3.09 -10.68
N PRO A 122 -10.38 -3.75 -11.76
CA PRO A 122 -11.27 -4.25 -12.81
C PRO A 122 -12.33 -5.20 -12.25
N GLU A 123 -13.57 -5.08 -12.75
CA GLU A 123 -14.72 -5.83 -12.22
C GLU A 123 -14.54 -7.34 -12.35
N ASP A 124 -14.13 -7.84 -13.52
CA ASP A 124 -13.92 -9.27 -13.74
C ASP A 124 -12.85 -9.84 -12.80
N PHE A 125 -11.78 -9.08 -12.56
CA PHE A 125 -10.73 -9.45 -11.61
C PHE A 125 -11.26 -9.51 -10.17
N MET A 126 -12.08 -8.54 -9.77
CA MET A 126 -12.73 -8.54 -8.45
C MET A 126 -13.66 -9.74 -8.28
N ARG A 127 -14.43 -10.11 -9.31
CA ARG A 127 -15.35 -11.26 -9.28
C ARG A 127 -14.60 -12.58 -9.20
N GLN A 128 -13.47 -12.70 -9.91
CA GLN A 128 -12.63 -13.90 -9.89
C GLN A 128 -11.93 -14.12 -8.54
N HIS A 129 -11.77 -13.07 -7.75
CA HIS A 129 -11.01 -13.06 -6.50
C HIS A 129 -11.83 -12.50 -5.34
N GLU A 130 -13.15 -12.66 -5.37
CA GLU A 130 -14.06 -12.07 -4.38
C GLU A 130 -13.76 -12.53 -2.95
N GLU A 131 -13.25 -13.75 -2.79
CA GLU A 131 -12.88 -14.36 -1.51
C GLU A 131 -11.70 -13.67 -0.83
N LYS A 132 -10.90 -12.91 -1.60
CA LYS A 132 -9.75 -12.14 -1.12
C LYS A 132 -10.13 -10.71 -0.74
N ALA A 133 -11.37 -10.30 -0.99
CA ALA A 133 -11.76 -8.91 -0.88
C ALA A 133 -12.03 -8.52 0.58
N ILE A 134 -11.48 -7.38 1.00
CA ILE A 134 -11.67 -6.78 2.31
C ILE A 134 -12.14 -5.32 2.17
N ARG A 135 -12.92 -4.84 3.14
CA ARG A 135 -13.42 -3.45 3.19
C ARG A 135 -13.06 -2.74 4.48
N ILE A 136 -12.95 -1.42 4.38
CA ILE A 136 -13.04 -0.52 5.52
C ILE A 136 -14.52 -0.14 5.71
N PRO A 137 -15.10 -0.29 6.92
CA PRO A 137 -16.44 0.21 7.21
C PRO A 137 -16.51 1.73 7.05
N MET A 138 -17.56 2.23 6.40
CA MET A 138 -17.78 3.66 6.21
C MET A 138 -19.28 3.97 6.10
N ASN A 139 -19.66 5.23 6.28
CA ASN A 139 -21.02 5.68 5.98
C ASN A 139 -21.18 5.88 4.46
N ASP A 140 -21.62 4.82 3.80
CA ASP A 140 -21.83 4.76 2.35
C ASP A 140 -22.95 5.71 1.85
N GLU A 141 -23.81 6.22 2.74
CA GLU A 141 -24.86 7.20 2.36
C GLU A 141 -24.27 8.59 2.06
N HIS A 142 -23.15 8.95 2.70
CA HIS A 142 -22.55 10.28 2.57
C HIS A 142 -21.26 10.30 1.76
N VAL A 143 -20.51 9.19 1.75
CA VAL A 143 -19.17 9.14 1.17
C VAL A 143 -19.03 7.91 0.29
N ARG A 144 -18.60 8.11 -0.96
CA ARG A 144 -18.45 7.02 -1.94
C ARG A 144 -17.21 6.16 -1.71
N SER A 145 -16.16 6.74 -1.13
CA SER A 145 -14.90 6.08 -0.80
C SER A 145 -14.02 7.05 0.01
N LEU A 146 -13.11 6.49 0.81
CA LEU A 146 -12.03 7.25 1.43
C LEU A 146 -10.94 7.59 0.40
N ASN A 147 -10.08 8.55 0.75
CA ASN A 147 -8.85 8.77 0.02
C ASN A 147 -7.94 7.54 0.13
N VAL A 148 -7.39 7.06 -0.99
CA VAL A 148 -6.58 5.83 -1.03
C VAL A 148 -5.35 5.88 -0.10
N SER A 149 -4.69 7.03 0.06
CA SER A 149 -3.54 7.12 0.96
C SER A 149 -3.93 6.97 2.43
N ASN A 150 -5.12 7.45 2.81
CA ASN A 150 -5.68 7.20 4.14
C ASN A 150 -6.03 5.71 4.32
N THR A 151 -6.66 5.10 3.31
CA THR A 151 -7.01 3.68 3.32
C THR A 151 -5.77 2.79 3.49
N VAL A 152 -4.70 3.09 2.75
CA VAL A 152 -3.40 2.40 2.89
C VAL A 152 -2.88 2.51 4.32
N CYS A 153 -2.83 3.74 4.86
CA CYS A 153 -2.34 4.01 6.21
C CYS A 153 -3.13 3.22 7.27
N MET A 154 -4.47 3.20 7.18
CA MET A 154 -5.31 2.45 8.12
C MET A 154 -5.03 0.94 8.09
N ILE A 155 -4.96 0.36 6.89
CA ILE A 155 -4.80 -1.10 6.75
C ILE A 155 -3.42 -1.55 7.21
N VAL A 156 -2.36 -0.85 6.80
CA VAL A 156 -1.00 -1.26 7.16
C VAL A 156 -0.76 -1.14 8.67
N TYR A 157 -1.29 -0.09 9.31
CA TYR A 157 -1.15 0.06 10.75
C TYR A 157 -2.03 -0.93 11.53
N GLU A 158 -3.15 -1.40 10.99
CA GLU A 158 -3.90 -2.50 11.61
C GLU A 158 -3.12 -3.82 11.54
N ALA A 159 -2.55 -4.16 10.38
CA ALA A 159 -1.70 -5.34 10.25
C ALA A 159 -0.50 -5.28 11.21
N LEU A 160 0.19 -4.14 11.24
CA LEU A 160 1.30 -3.91 12.18
C LEU A 160 0.85 -3.98 13.64
N ARG A 161 -0.32 -3.42 14.00
CA ARG A 161 -0.85 -3.49 15.37
C ARG A 161 -1.05 -4.95 15.78
N GLN A 162 -1.63 -5.76 14.90
CA GLN A 162 -1.76 -7.20 15.15
C GLN A 162 -0.39 -7.88 15.30
N GLN A 163 0.59 -7.51 14.48
CA GLN A 163 1.96 -8.04 14.51
C GLN A 163 2.85 -7.40 15.60
N GLY A 164 2.30 -6.62 16.52
CA GLY A 164 3.03 -5.99 17.62
C GLY A 164 4.03 -4.90 17.19
N PHE A 165 3.79 -4.24 16.06
CA PHE A 165 4.63 -3.20 15.45
C PHE A 165 6.10 -3.64 15.27
N LYS A 166 6.32 -4.91 14.96
CA LYS A 166 7.66 -5.49 14.79
C LYS A 166 8.48 -4.68 13.78
N GLY A 167 9.71 -4.34 14.15
CA GLY A 167 10.62 -3.55 13.31
C GLY A 167 10.42 -2.04 13.36
N LEU A 168 9.48 -1.54 14.17
CA LEU A 168 9.25 -0.11 14.39
C LEU A 168 9.63 0.29 15.82
N GLU A 169 10.02 1.56 15.97
CA GLU A 169 10.27 2.15 17.28
C GLU A 169 8.95 2.51 17.96
N LEU A 170 8.67 1.92 19.14
CA LEU A 170 7.49 2.25 19.95
C LEU A 170 7.65 3.58 20.69
N SER A 171 8.89 4.01 20.88
CA SER A 171 9.22 5.31 21.45
C SER A 171 10.53 5.78 20.84
N HIS A 172 10.58 7.07 20.48
CA HIS A 172 11.78 7.71 19.96
C HIS A 172 12.13 8.88 20.87
N ARG A 173 13.42 9.03 21.22
CA ARG A 173 13.90 10.15 22.01
C ARG A 173 14.47 11.21 21.08
N TYR A 174 13.76 12.31 20.94
CA TYR A 174 14.23 13.47 20.19
C TYR A 174 15.19 14.31 21.04
N GLU A 175 16.21 14.89 20.40
CA GLU A 175 17.15 15.81 21.08
C GLU A 175 16.43 17.04 21.65
N ASN A 176 15.46 17.57 20.90
CA ASN A 176 14.58 18.66 21.31
C ASN A 176 13.15 18.12 21.48
N ASP A 177 12.97 17.25 22.48
CA ASP A 177 11.67 16.67 22.82
C ASP A 177 10.69 17.79 23.21
N LYS A 178 9.57 17.91 22.48
CA LYS A 178 8.56 18.95 22.71
C LYS A 178 7.55 18.59 23.79
N LEU A 179 7.58 17.35 24.27
CA LEU A 179 6.69 16.83 25.31
C LEU A 179 7.39 16.71 26.68
N LYS A 180 8.64 17.16 26.77
CA LYS A 180 9.43 17.32 28.00
C LYS A 180 9.89 18.75 28.14
#